data_AF-A0A7W0KR53-F1
#
_entry.id   AF-A0A7W0KR53-F1
#
_cell.length_a   1.000
_cell.length_b   1.000
_cell.length_c   1.000
_cell.angle_alpha   90.00
_cell.angle_beta   90.00
_cell.angle_gamma   90.00
#
_symmetry.space_group_name_H-M   'P 1'
#
loop_
_entity.id
_entity.type
_entity.pdbx_description
1 polymer ?
#
loop_
_entity_poly.entity_id
_entity_poly.type
_entity_poly.pdbx_seq_one_letter_code
_entity_poly.pdbx_strand_id
1 'polypeptide(L)'
;MQTYTAGAQCTANFVFTDATDVYIGQAAHCSGTGGATETNGCLAGSLPLGTPVNVNGASKPGIMVYNSWLTMQAAGETNPDACQYNDLALIKLDPADHAKVNPSVPTYGGPVGVGDATAAGETVYSYGNSSLRGGVALLSPKTGVSLGTNANGWNHPVYTVSPGVPGDSGSAFLDKDGKAIGVLSTLALAPLPLSNGVSDLDHMLDYLLSHGGPNVQLANGTEAFTPKLIGLIPLGL
;
A
#
# COMPACT_ATOMS: atom_id res chain seq x y z
N MET A 1 -2.49 5.70 -8.24
CA MET A 1 -2.90 5.16 -9.57
C MET A 1 -3.51 3.78 -9.40
N GLN A 2 -4.23 3.24 -10.39
CA GLN A 2 -4.85 1.91 -10.31
C GLN A 2 -3.94 0.79 -10.82
N THR A 3 -3.99 -0.37 -10.17
CA THR A 3 -3.47 -1.64 -10.68
C THR A 3 -4.63 -2.61 -10.87
N TYR A 4 -4.53 -3.48 -11.87
CA TYR A 4 -5.47 -4.56 -12.10
C TYR A 4 -4.73 -5.89 -12.25
N THR A 5 -5.04 -6.84 -11.36
CA THR A 5 -4.48 -8.19 -11.38
C THR A 5 -5.61 -9.18 -11.53
N ALA A 6 -5.68 -9.88 -12.67
CA ALA A 6 -6.74 -10.85 -12.99
C ALA A 6 -8.19 -10.37 -12.70
N GLY A 7 -8.47 -9.08 -12.93
CA GLY A 7 -9.78 -8.46 -12.71
C GLY A 7 -9.98 -7.82 -11.34
N ALA A 8 -9.12 -8.10 -10.35
CA ALA A 8 -9.10 -7.38 -9.08
C ALA A 8 -8.47 -6.00 -9.27
N GLN A 9 -9.17 -4.95 -8.84
CA GLN A 9 -8.69 -3.57 -8.89
C GLN A 9 -8.12 -3.19 -7.52
N CYS A 10 -6.92 -2.60 -7.54
CA CYS A 10 -6.27 -2.01 -6.37
C CYS A 10 -5.65 -0.65 -6.68
N THR A 11 -5.19 0.02 -5.65
CA THR A 11 -4.43 1.26 -5.75
C THR A 11 -2.96 0.93 -5.57
N ALA A 12 -2.11 1.43 -6.46
CA ALA A 12 -0.67 1.34 -6.28
C ALA A 12 -0.21 2.19 -5.08
N ASN A 13 0.78 1.69 -4.32
CA ASN A 13 1.38 2.41 -3.19
C ASN A 13 2.51 3.36 -3.63
N PHE A 14 3.74 2.93 -3.44
CA PHE A 14 4.97 3.65 -3.63
C PHE A 14 5.72 3.10 -4.85
N VAL A 15 6.70 3.88 -5.28
CA VAL A 15 7.69 3.46 -6.27
C VAL A 15 8.91 2.93 -5.54
N PHE A 16 9.41 1.80 -6.00
CA PHE A 16 10.66 1.23 -5.54
C PHE A 16 11.61 1.09 -6.70
N THR A 17 12.91 1.16 -6.43
CA THR A 17 13.95 1.06 -7.46
C THR A 17 15.09 0.19 -6.97
N ASP A 18 15.71 -0.54 -7.88
CA ASP A 18 17.05 -1.10 -7.66
C ASP A 18 18.05 -0.46 -8.65
N ALA A 19 19.19 -1.11 -8.89
CA ALA A 19 20.21 -0.59 -9.79
C ALA A 19 19.77 -0.49 -11.27
N THR A 20 18.74 -1.25 -11.68
CA THR A 20 18.36 -1.41 -13.09
C THR A 20 16.89 -1.16 -13.36
N ASP A 21 16.03 -1.38 -12.38
CA ASP A 21 14.60 -1.50 -12.58
C ASP A 21 13.79 -0.57 -11.69
N VAL A 22 12.60 -0.24 -12.20
CA VAL A 22 11.57 0.49 -11.48
C VAL A 22 10.40 -0.44 -11.20
N TYR A 23 9.94 -0.39 -9.96
CA TYR A 23 8.84 -1.18 -9.45
C TYR A 23 7.76 -0.25 -8.93
N ILE A 24 6.53 -0.70 -9.03
CA ILE A 24 5.43 -0.12 -8.30
C ILE A 24 4.86 -1.16 -7.35
N GLY A 25 4.62 -0.78 -6.11
CA GLY A 25 4.01 -1.72 -5.17
C GLY A 25 2.48 -1.70 -5.25
N GLN A 26 1.89 -2.82 -4.87
CA GLN A 26 0.46 -2.98 -4.57
C GLN A 26 0.31 -3.84 -3.31
N ALA A 27 -0.91 -3.95 -2.78
CA ALA A 27 -1.15 -4.94 -1.73
C ALA A 27 -1.08 -6.37 -2.28
N ALA A 28 -0.50 -7.31 -1.53
CA ALA A 28 -0.35 -8.70 -1.96
C ALA A 28 -1.69 -9.41 -2.17
N HIS A 29 -2.69 -9.10 -1.34
CA HIS A 29 -4.03 -9.67 -1.47
C HIS A 29 -4.74 -9.26 -2.77
N CYS A 30 -4.25 -8.24 -3.49
CA CYS A 30 -4.78 -7.84 -4.80
C CYS A 30 -4.59 -8.93 -5.86
N SER A 31 -3.70 -9.89 -5.62
CA SER A 31 -3.54 -11.09 -6.43
C SER A 31 -4.09 -12.35 -5.75
N GLY A 32 -4.85 -12.20 -4.67
CA GLY A 32 -5.46 -13.31 -3.94
C GLY A 32 -6.45 -14.09 -4.81
N THR A 33 -6.52 -15.41 -4.60
CA THR A 33 -7.45 -16.31 -5.31
C THR A 33 -8.60 -16.79 -4.41
N GLY A 34 -8.59 -16.40 -3.14
CA GLY A 34 -9.59 -16.73 -2.14
C GLY A 34 -10.77 -15.76 -2.09
N GLY A 35 -11.67 -15.98 -1.13
CA GLY A 35 -12.77 -15.06 -0.83
C GLY A 35 -12.28 -13.74 -0.19
N ALA A 36 -13.12 -12.70 -0.21
CA ALA A 36 -12.77 -11.37 0.30
C ALA A 36 -12.45 -11.31 1.81
N THR A 37 -12.76 -12.36 2.56
CA THR A 37 -12.46 -12.49 4.00
C THR A 37 -11.16 -13.26 4.27
N GLU A 38 -10.56 -13.86 3.24
CA GLU A 38 -9.29 -14.57 3.36
C GLU A 38 -8.13 -13.56 3.36
N THR A 39 -7.75 -13.12 4.56
CA THR A 39 -6.75 -12.04 4.77
C THR A 39 -5.44 -12.54 5.37
N ASN A 40 -5.36 -13.84 5.73
CA ASN A 40 -4.15 -14.43 6.27
C ASN A 40 -3.25 -14.90 5.12
N GLY A 41 -2.16 -14.19 4.89
CA GLY A 41 -1.23 -14.46 3.77
C GLY A 41 -0.47 -15.78 3.87
N CYS A 42 -0.39 -16.41 5.05
CA CYS A 42 0.21 -17.73 5.20
C CYS A 42 -0.73 -18.87 4.77
N LEU A 43 -2.04 -18.60 4.63
CA LEU A 43 -3.07 -19.60 4.32
C LEU A 43 -3.79 -19.32 3.00
N ALA A 44 -4.07 -18.05 2.71
CA ALA A 44 -4.85 -17.64 1.55
C ALA A 44 -4.08 -17.86 0.24
N GLY A 45 -4.79 -18.33 -0.79
CA GLY A 45 -4.19 -18.53 -2.11
C GLY A 45 -3.85 -17.21 -2.80
N SER A 46 -2.81 -17.21 -3.64
CA SER A 46 -2.39 -16.07 -4.46
C SER A 46 -1.98 -16.53 -5.85
N LEU A 47 -2.16 -15.68 -6.85
CA LEU A 47 -1.65 -15.90 -8.21
C LEU A 47 -0.12 -15.98 -8.18
N PRO A 48 0.50 -16.78 -9.07
CA PRO A 48 1.94 -16.98 -9.05
C PRO A 48 2.73 -15.72 -9.44
N LEU A 49 4.01 -15.69 -9.07
CA LEU A 49 4.97 -14.73 -9.65
C LEU A 49 5.01 -14.87 -11.18
N GLY A 50 5.33 -13.78 -11.87
CA GLY A 50 5.23 -13.70 -13.33
C GLY A 50 3.84 -13.29 -13.83
N THR A 51 2.85 -13.16 -12.95
CA THR A 51 1.50 -12.68 -13.31
C THR A 51 1.58 -11.25 -13.88
N PRO A 52 1.02 -11.01 -15.08
CA PRO A 52 0.90 -9.66 -15.63
C PRO A 52 -0.08 -8.81 -14.82
N VAL A 53 0.31 -7.56 -14.54
CA VAL A 53 -0.51 -6.57 -13.84
C VAL A 53 -0.68 -5.35 -14.73
N ASN A 54 -1.92 -5.01 -15.04
CA ASN A 54 -2.20 -3.79 -15.79
C ASN A 54 -2.04 -2.59 -14.84
N VAL A 55 -1.15 -1.68 -15.19
CA VAL A 55 -0.90 -0.45 -14.42
C VAL A 55 -1.47 0.71 -15.22
N ASN A 56 -2.43 1.44 -14.63
CA ASN A 56 -3.06 2.56 -15.33
C ASN A 56 -2.03 3.66 -15.64
N GLY A 57 -1.87 4.01 -16.92
CA GLY A 57 -0.87 4.95 -17.42
C GLY A 57 0.40 4.30 -18.00
N ALA A 58 0.62 3.00 -17.77
CA ALA A 58 1.69 2.25 -18.43
C ALA A 58 1.30 1.86 -19.86
N SER A 59 2.29 1.77 -20.76
CA SER A 59 2.09 1.31 -22.13
C SER A 59 1.99 -0.21 -22.24
N LYS A 60 2.50 -0.93 -21.24
CA LYS A 60 2.49 -2.40 -21.15
C LYS A 60 2.14 -2.84 -19.73
N PRO A 61 1.66 -4.08 -19.56
CA PRO A 61 1.54 -4.66 -18.22
C PRO A 61 2.91 -4.73 -17.54
N GLY A 62 2.94 -4.41 -16.25
CA GLY A 62 4.06 -4.79 -15.39
C GLY A 62 3.98 -6.27 -15.03
N ILE A 63 5.04 -6.79 -14.40
CA ILE A 63 5.12 -8.19 -13.98
C ILE A 63 5.24 -8.27 -12.47
N MET A 64 4.39 -9.05 -11.81
CA MET A 64 4.53 -9.32 -10.38
C MET A 64 5.76 -10.19 -10.12
N VAL A 65 6.79 -9.60 -9.52
CA VAL A 65 8.08 -10.26 -9.26
C VAL A 65 8.28 -10.59 -7.79
N TYR A 66 7.46 -10.03 -6.91
CA TYR A 66 7.43 -10.33 -5.49
C TYR A 66 6.00 -10.29 -4.98
N ASN A 67 5.68 -11.18 -4.04
CA ASN A 67 4.42 -11.21 -3.31
C ASN A 67 4.70 -11.80 -1.92
N SER A 68 4.36 -11.06 -0.86
CA SER A 68 4.64 -11.45 0.52
C SER A 68 3.93 -12.74 0.92
N TRP A 69 2.71 -12.99 0.44
CA TRP A 69 1.95 -14.19 0.79
C TRP A 69 2.61 -15.45 0.22
N LEU A 70 3.00 -15.41 -1.06
CA LEU A 70 3.77 -16.51 -1.66
C LEU A 70 5.11 -16.73 -0.94
N THR A 71 5.77 -15.64 -0.54
CA THR A 71 7.06 -15.70 0.16
C THR A 71 6.92 -16.32 1.54
N MET A 72 5.92 -15.89 2.32
CA MET A 72 5.59 -16.44 3.63
C MET A 72 5.24 -17.93 3.55
N GLN A 73 4.44 -18.33 2.56
CA GLN A 73 4.08 -19.73 2.34
C GLN A 73 5.30 -20.59 1.98
N ALA A 74 6.17 -20.09 1.11
CA ALA A 74 7.42 -20.78 0.73
C ALA A 74 8.39 -20.90 1.91
N ALA A 75 8.43 -19.90 2.79
CA ALA A 75 9.24 -19.90 4.01
C ALA A 75 8.66 -20.75 5.15
N GLY A 76 7.40 -21.15 5.05
CA GLY A 76 6.69 -21.80 6.16
C GLY A 76 6.48 -20.86 7.35
N GLU A 77 6.17 -19.60 7.09
CA GLU A 77 5.96 -18.57 8.11
C GLU A 77 4.89 -18.97 9.13
N THR A 78 5.16 -18.68 10.40
CA THR A 78 4.29 -19.04 11.53
C THR A 78 4.02 -17.88 12.48
N ASN A 79 4.70 -16.74 12.31
CA ASN A 79 4.43 -15.54 13.06
C ASN A 79 3.03 -15.02 12.70
N PRO A 80 2.08 -14.98 13.66
CA PRO A 80 0.70 -14.59 13.37
C PRO A 80 0.57 -13.16 12.87
N ASP A 81 1.44 -12.24 13.32
CA ASP A 81 1.39 -10.83 12.90
C ASP A 81 1.92 -10.68 11.46
N ALA A 82 3.02 -11.34 11.11
CA ALA A 82 3.49 -11.36 9.74
C ALA A 82 2.45 -11.99 8.81
N CYS A 83 1.89 -13.14 9.19
CA CYS A 83 0.84 -13.80 8.41
C CYS A 83 -0.40 -12.93 8.20
N GLN A 84 -0.77 -12.09 9.16
CA GLN A 84 -1.96 -11.27 9.10
C GLN A 84 -1.74 -9.93 8.39
N TYR A 85 -0.52 -9.38 8.44
CA TYR A 85 -0.27 -7.99 8.06
C TYR A 85 0.87 -7.79 7.06
N ASN A 86 1.64 -8.82 6.67
CA ASN A 86 2.61 -8.67 5.58
C ASN A 86 1.90 -8.76 4.22
N ASP A 87 1.65 -7.62 3.59
CA ASP A 87 0.74 -7.51 2.44
C ASP A 87 1.35 -6.71 1.29
N LEU A 88 2.62 -6.95 0.97
CA LEU A 88 3.34 -6.27 -0.12
C LEU A 88 3.52 -7.16 -1.35
N ALA A 89 3.20 -6.64 -2.53
CA ALA A 89 3.66 -7.18 -3.80
C ALA A 89 4.38 -6.10 -4.62
N LEU A 90 5.43 -6.50 -5.35
CA LEU A 90 6.16 -5.61 -6.25
C LEU A 90 5.90 -5.97 -7.71
N ILE A 91 5.51 -4.96 -8.48
CA ILE A 91 5.27 -5.05 -9.91
C ILE A 91 6.41 -4.36 -10.64
N LYS A 92 7.26 -5.15 -11.30
CA LYS A 92 8.32 -4.64 -12.16
C LYS A 92 7.71 -4.02 -13.41
N LEU A 93 8.02 -2.76 -13.68
CA LEU A 93 7.53 -2.04 -14.85
C LEU A 93 8.41 -2.31 -16.07
N ASP A 94 7.81 -2.31 -17.26
CA ASP A 94 8.55 -2.38 -18.51
C ASP A 94 9.46 -1.14 -18.65
N PRO A 95 10.73 -1.29 -19.09
CA PRO A 95 11.65 -0.16 -19.26
C PRO A 95 11.12 0.99 -20.12
N ALA A 96 10.21 0.72 -21.06
CA ALA A 96 9.59 1.76 -21.88
C ALA A 96 8.72 2.75 -21.08
N ASP A 97 8.31 2.38 -19.86
CA ASP A 97 7.46 3.19 -19.00
C ASP A 97 8.23 3.87 -17.84
N HIS A 98 9.52 3.58 -17.64
CA HIS A 98 10.31 4.14 -16.54
C HIS A 98 10.30 5.67 -16.50
N ALA A 99 10.43 6.32 -17.66
CA ALA A 99 10.42 7.78 -17.76
C ALA A 99 9.06 8.44 -17.43
N LYS A 100 7.98 7.66 -17.31
CA LYS A 100 6.65 8.15 -16.93
C LYS A 100 6.40 8.09 -15.43
N VAL A 101 7.28 7.42 -14.67
CA VAL A 101 7.08 7.16 -13.26
C VAL A 101 7.39 8.42 -12.45
N ASN A 102 6.44 8.82 -11.61
CA ASN A 102 6.66 9.82 -10.58
C ASN A 102 6.46 9.16 -9.21
N PRO A 103 7.48 9.11 -8.33
CA PRO A 103 7.35 8.57 -6.98
C PRO A 103 6.47 9.42 -6.05
N SER A 104 6.02 10.59 -6.51
CA SER A 104 5.20 11.48 -5.70
C SER A 104 3.79 11.01 -5.44
N VAL A 105 3.37 11.00 -4.16
CA VAL A 105 1.97 10.72 -3.81
C VAL A 105 1.10 11.86 -4.31
N PRO A 106 0.09 11.60 -5.17
CA PRO A 106 -0.71 12.67 -5.75
C PRO A 106 -1.35 13.56 -4.67
N THR A 107 -1.43 14.87 -4.94
CA THR A 107 -1.91 15.92 -4.00
C THR A 107 -0.94 16.29 -2.88
N TYR A 108 -0.16 15.33 -2.38
CA TYR A 108 0.67 15.49 -1.18
C TYR A 108 2.17 15.59 -1.44
N GLY A 109 2.69 15.11 -2.57
CA GLY A 109 4.15 14.96 -2.76
C GLY A 109 4.73 13.84 -1.89
N GLY A 110 6.04 13.86 -1.59
CA GLY A 110 6.71 12.79 -0.84
C GLY A 110 6.63 11.43 -1.56
N PRO A 111 7.02 10.29 -0.97
CA PRO A 111 7.55 10.17 0.38
C PRO A 111 8.96 10.78 0.49
N VAL A 112 9.39 11.09 1.71
CA VAL A 112 10.76 11.56 2.02
C VAL A 112 11.62 10.47 2.66
N GLY A 113 11.23 9.21 2.48
CA GLY A 113 11.84 8.01 3.05
C GLY A 113 10.81 7.13 3.76
N VAL A 114 11.27 5.96 4.23
CA VAL A 114 10.48 5.06 5.09
C VAL A 114 10.30 5.73 6.46
N GLY A 115 9.11 5.64 7.02
CA GLY A 115 8.75 6.16 8.34
C GLY A 115 8.71 5.07 9.39
N ASP A 116 8.67 5.49 10.65
CA ASP A 116 8.58 4.61 11.81
C ASP A 116 7.12 4.42 12.25
N ALA A 117 6.94 3.68 13.34
CA ALA A 117 5.67 3.53 14.04
C ALA A 117 5.00 4.89 14.34
N THR A 118 3.69 4.97 14.09
CA THR A 118 2.90 6.16 14.40
C THR A 118 2.27 6.09 15.78
N ALA A 119 2.21 7.23 16.47
CA ALA A 119 1.50 7.38 17.74
C ALA A 119 0.01 7.68 17.51
N ALA A 120 -0.83 7.26 18.47
CA ALA A 120 -2.26 7.54 18.41
C ALA A 120 -2.54 9.05 18.39
N GLY A 121 -3.38 9.49 17.46
CA GLY A 121 -3.74 10.89 17.24
C GLY A 121 -2.85 11.64 16.24
N GLU A 122 -1.74 11.05 15.78
CA GLU A 122 -0.93 11.66 14.73
C GLU A 122 -1.69 11.71 13.40
N THR A 123 -1.51 12.80 12.65
CA THR A 123 -2.15 12.95 11.34
C THR A 123 -1.48 12.06 10.30
N VAL A 124 -2.30 11.40 9.48
CA VAL A 124 -1.85 10.60 8.34
C VAL A 124 -2.49 11.07 7.04
N TYR A 125 -1.78 10.84 5.94
CA TYR A 125 -2.19 11.22 4.60
C TYR A 125 -2.15 10.02 3.67
N SER A 126 -3.12 9.89 2.79
CA SER A 126 -3.19 8.78 1.84
C SER A 126 -3.84 9.19 0.53
N TYR A 127 -3.61 8.43 -0.52
CA TYR A 127 -4.29 8.60 -1.80
C TYR A 127 -4.86 7.26 -2.26
N GLY A 128 -6.20 7.17 -2.32
CA GLY A 128 -6.93 6.01 -2.80
C GLY A 128 -7.54 6.23 -4.18
N ASN A 129 -7.51 5.23 -5.06
CA ASN A 129 -8.04 5.34 -6.41
C ASN A 129 -9.03 4.22 -6.74
N SER A 130 -9.88 3.84 -5.78
CA SER A 130 -10.97 2.90 -6.01
C SER A 130 -11.91 3.35 -7.15
N SER A 131 -12.23 2.43 -8.07
CA SER A 131 -13.25 2.66 -9.10
C SER A 131 -14.65 2.91 -8.53
N LEU A 132 -14.92 2.46 -7.30
CA LEU A 132 -16.21 2.69 -6.61
C LEU A 132 -16.45 4.16 -6.27
N ARG A 133 -15.41 5.00 -6.32
CA ARG A 133 -15.52 6.45 -6.12
C ARG A 133 -16.00 7.20 -7.37
N GLY A 134 -16.36 6.48 -8.45
CA GLY A 134 -16.98 7.06 -9.65
C GLY A 134 -16.10 8.05 -10.41
N GLY A 135 -14.78 7.98 -10.24
CA GLY A 135 -13.84 8.93 -10.86
C GLY A 135 -13.85 10.33 -10.24
N VAL A 136 -14.50 10.53 -9.09
CA VAL A 136 -14.52 11.82 -8.40
C VAL A 136 -13.17 12.07 -7.74
N ALA A 137 -12.29 12.81 -8.42
CA ALA A 137 -10.92 13.08 -7.98
C ALA A 137 -10.83 13.69 -6.56
N LEU A 138 -11.86 14.41 -6.11
CA LEU A 138 -11.90 14.99 -4.76
C LEU A 138 -11.98 13.93 -3.65
N LEU A 139 -12.40 12.71 -3.96
CA LEU A 139 -12.54 11.61 -2.99
C LEU A 139 -11.28 10.74 -2.87
N SER A 140 -10.27 10.99 -3.70
CA SER A 140 -9.04 10.21 -3.74
C SER A 140 -8.03 10.60 -2.66
N PRO A 141 -7.72 11.90 -2.45
CA PRO A 141 -6.92 12.32 -1.31
C PRO A 141 -7.65 12.06 0.01
N LYS A 142 -6.92 11.55 0.99
CA LYS A 142 -7.42 11.17 2.31
C LYS A 142 -6.54 11.78 3.38
N THR A 143 -7.19 12.34 4.38
CA THR A 143 -6.57 12.70 5.65
C THR A 143 -7.22 11.88 6.76
N GLY A 144 -6.45 11.52 7.77
CA GLY A 144 -6.91 10.75 8.90
C GLY A 144 -6.03 10.95 10.13
N VAL A 145 -6.30 10.11 11.13
CA VAL A 145 -5.48 9.97 12.34
C VAL A 145 -5.04 8.53 12.50
N SER A 146 -3.81 8.35 12.98
CA SER A 146 -3.33 7.05 13.47
C SER A 146 -4.02 6.69 14.79
N LEU A 147 -4.26 5.40 15.00
CA LEU A 147 -4.75 4.82 16.25
C LEU A 147 -3.61 4.17 17.03
N GLY A 148 -2.37 4.51 16.68
CA GLY A 148 -1.15 3.91 17.19
C GLY A 148 -0.66 2.77 16.29
N THR A 149 0.31 2.03 16.80
CA THR A 149 0.88 0.85 16.15
C THR A 149 0.58 -0.37 17.02
N ASN A 150 0.18 -1.48 16.39
CA ASN A 150 -0.10 -2.74 17.08
C ASN A 150 0.53 -3.92 16.31
N ALA A 151 0.15 -5.16 16.66
CA ALA A 151 0.65 -6.37 16.01
C ALA A 151 2.18 -6.43 15.97
N ASN A 152 2.83 -6.09 17.08
CA ASN A 152 4.29 -6.04 17.21
C ASN A 152 5.00 -5.19 16.13
N GLY A 153 4.35 -4.11 15.68
CA GLY A 153 4.91 -3.20 14.68
C GLY A 153 4.29 -3.36 13.28
N TRP A 154 3.67 -4.51 12.98
CA TRP A 154 3.23 -4.83 11.62
C TRP A 154 2.03 -4.03 11.11
N ASN A 155 1.32 -3.31 11.98
CA ASN A 155 0.08 -2.65 11.61
C ASN A 155 -0.09 -1.29 12.30
N HIS A 156 -0.41 -0.28 11.50
CA HIS A 156 -0.80 1.07 11.93
C HIS A 156 -2.29 1.28 11.63
N PRO A 157 -3.20 0.89 12.54
CA PRO A 157 -4.62 1.19 12.35
C PRO A 157 -4.86 2.69 12.21
N VAL A 158 -5.74 3.09 11.29
CA VAL A 158 -6.07 4.50 11.02
C VAL A 158 -7.58 4.73 10.94
N TYR A 159 -7.99 5.95 11.28
CA TYR A 159 -9.29 6.50 10.90
C TYR A 159 -9.10 7.60 9.86
N THR A 160 -9.65 7.41 8.67
CA THR A 160 -9.66 8.43 7.61
C THR A 160 -11.04 9.07 7.50
N VAL A 161 -11.10 10.35 7.14
CA VAL A 161 -12.37 11.08 6.99
C VAL A 161 -13.32 10.37 6.03
N SER A 162 -12.77 9.85 4.93
CA SER A 162 -13.45 8.86 4.10
C SER A 162 -12.75 7.51 4.27
N PRO A 163 -13.40 6.50 4.87
CA PRO A 163 -12.82 5.17 5.01
C PRO A 163 -12.34 4.61 3.68
N GLY A 164 -11.37 3.69 3.73
CA GLY A 164 -11.03 2.86 2.60
C GLY A 164 -12.26 2.10 2.09
N VAL A 165 -12.32 1.84 0.80
CA VAL A 165 -13.34 0.97 0.19
C VAL A 165 -12.65 -0.05 -0.71
N PRO A 166 -13.32 -1.14 -1.14
CA PRO A 166 -12.73 -2.05 -2.12
C PRO A 166 -12.16 -1.30 -3.32
N GLY A 167 -10.92 -1.60 -3.69
CA GLY A 167 -10.17 -0.85 -4.71
C GLY A 167 -9.20 0.20 -4.17
N ASP A 168 -9.36 0.65 -2.92
CA ASP A 168 -8.34 1.47 -2.24
C ASP A 168 -7.21 0.61 -1.66
N SER A 169 -7.38 -0.72 -1.56
CA SER A 169 -6.32 -1.66 -1.17
C SER A 169 -5.00 -1.34 -1.86
N GLY A 170 -3.92 -1.31 -1.09
CA GLY A 170 -2.59 -0.90 -1.53
C GLY A 170 -2.35 0.61 -1.53
N SER A 171 -3.30 1.47 -1.11
CA SER A 171 -3.04 2.92 -1.01
C SER A 171 -1.85 3.22 -0.10
N ALA A 172 -0.96 4.09 -0.56
CA ALA A 172 0.15 4.61 0.24
C ALA A 172 -0.36 5.42 1.45
N PHE A 173 0.28 5.26 2.60
CA PHE A 173 0.09 6.10 3.78
C PHE A 173 1.38 6.83 4.14
N LEU A 174 1.27 8.13 4.37
CA LEU A 174 2.33 9.02 4.83
C LEU A 174 2.01 9.53 6.24
N ASP A 175 3.05 9.73 7.05
CA ASP A 175 2.93 10.48 8.32
C ASP A 175 2.89 12.01 8.10
N LYS A 176 2.89 12.75 9.21
CA LYS A 176 2.89 14.22 9.23
C LYS A 176 4.12 14.90 8.63
N ASP A 177 5.22 14.17 8.48
CA ASP A 177 6.49 14.66 7.94
C ASP A 177 6.71 14.17 6.49
N GLY A 178 5.76 13.40 5.95
CA GLY A 178 5.80 12.86 4.59
C GLY A 178 6.58 11.56 4.47
N LYS A 179 6.86 10.85 5.57
CA LYS A 179 7.51 9.54 5.55
C LYS A 179 6.49 8.45 5.25
N ALA A 180 6.89 7.46 4.48
CA ALA A 180 6.06 6.32 4.10
C ALA A 180 5.95 5.34 5.27
N ILE A 181 4.79 5.29 5.91
CA ILE A 181 4.55 4.41 7.07
C ILE A 181 3.97 3.06 6.66
N GLY A 182 3.29 2.97 5.51
CA GLY A 182 2.67 1.70 5.14
C GLY A 182 1.71 1.75 3.99
N VAL A 183 1.03 0.61 3.79
CA VAL A 183 0.10 0.40 2.68
C VAL A 183 -1.25 -0.11 3.21
N LEU A 184 -2.35 0.37 2.63
CA LEU A 184 -3.68 -0.04 3.05
C LEU A 184 -3.91 -1.53 2.78
N SER A 185 -4.07 -2.34 3.83
CA SER A 185 -4.24 -3.80 3.70
C SER A 185 -5.68 -4.26 3.95
N THR A 186 -6.33 -3.77 5.01
CA THR A 186 -7.65 -4.28 5.39
C THR A 186 -8.64 -3.19 5.81
N LEU A 187 -9.93 -3.52 5.72
CA LEU A 187 -11.00 -2.87 6.47
C LEU A 187 -11.14 -3.62 7.78
N ALA A 188 -10.79 -2.99 8.90
CA ALA A 188 -10.94 -3.64 10.19
C ALA A 188 -12.43 -3.68 10.56
N LEU A 189 -12.96 -4.90 10.76
CA LEU A 189 -14.34 -5.12 11.19
C LEU A 189 -14.49 -5.10 12.72
N ALA A 190 -13.43 -5.44 13.46
CA ALA A 190 -13.37 -5.40 14.92
C ALA A 190 -11.92 -5.20 15.40
N PRO A 191 -11.68 -4.66 16.62
CA PRO A 191 -12.65 -4.05 17.54
C PRO A 191 -12.98 -2.59 17.21
N LEU A 192 -12.40 -2.04 16.12
CA LEU A 192 -12.53 -0.64 15.71
C LEU A 192 -13.27 -0.56 14.38
N PRO A 193 -14.62 -0.56 14.39
CA PRO A 193 -15.42 -0.46 13.17
C PRO A 193 -14.99 0.76 12.35
N LEU A 194 -14.99 0.60 11.03
CA LEU A 194 -14.64 1.64 10.05
C LEU A 194 -13.16 2.06 10.06
N SER A 195 -12.33 1.49 10.92
CA SER A 195 -10.89 1.72 10.85
C SER A 195 -10.29 0.87 9.72
N ASN A 196 -9.12 1.28 9.29
CA ASN A 196 -8.36 0.60 8.26
C ASN A 196 -7.04 0.10 8.84
N GLY A 197 -6.67 -1.13 8.49
CA GLY A 197 -5.34 -1.65 8.77
C GLY A 197 -4.35 -1.18 7.71
N VAL A 198 -3.20 -0.66 8.15
CA VAL A 198 -2.11 -0.24 7.28
C VAL A 198 -0.90 -1.08 7.64
N SER A 199 -0.49 -1.94 6.71
CA SER A 199 0.70 -2.79 6.89
C SER A 199 1.95 -1.92 6.91
N ASP A 200 2.78 -2.12 7.92
CA ASP A 200 4.02 -1.36 8.13
C ASP A 200 5.01 -1.58 6.97
N LEU A 201 5.49 -0.48 6.39
CA LEU A 201 6.37 -0.56 5.23
C LEU A 201 7.76 -1.11 5.56
N ASP A 202 8.32 -0.74 6.71
CA ASP A 202 9.67 -1.14 7.11
C ASP A 202 9.74 -2.65 7.33
N HIS A 203 8.81 -3.21 8.09
CA HIS A 203 8.65 -4.64 8.30
C HIS A 203 8.43 -5.42 6.99
N MET A 204 7.61 -4.91 6.08
CA MET A 204 7.39 -5.55 4.77
C MET A 204 8.66 -5.55 3.91
N LEU A 205 9.43 -4.45 3.91
CA LEU A 205 10.69 -4.35 3.17
C LEU A 205 11.78 -5.25 3.79
N ASP A 206 11.90 -5.25 5.11
CA ASP A 206 12.82 -6.14 5.83
C ASP A 206 12.50 -7.62 5.55
N TYR A 207 11.22 -7.98 5.55
CA TYR A 207 10.80 -9.35 5.19
C TYR A 207 11.16 -9.69 3.75
N LEU A 208 10.87 -8.79 2.81
CA LEU A 208 11.22 -8.95 1.41
C LEU A 208 12.72 -9.20 1.23
N LEU A 209 13.56 -8.35 1.82
CA LEU A 209 15.01 -8.41 1.67
C LEU A 209 15.61 -9.64 2.33
N SER A 210 15.12 -10.01 3.52
CA SER A 210 15.60 -11.19 4.26
C SER A 210 15.20 -12.53 3.64
N HIS A 211 14.18 -12.54 2.77
CA HIS A 211 13.67 -13.74 2.10
C HIS A 211 14.01 -13.80 0.60
N GLY A 212 15.07 -13.10 0.18
CA GLY A 212 15.60 -13.19 -1.18
C GLY A 212 14.74 -12.50 -2.24
N GLY A 213 13.87 -11.58 -1.83
CA GLY A 213 13.18 -10.68 -2.75
C GLY A 213 14.15 -9.70 -3.43
N PRO A 214 13.66 -8.91 -4.41
CA PRO A 214 14.46 -7.90 -5.09
C PRO A 214 15.09 -6.90 -4.12
N ASN A 215 16.38 -6.57 -4.28
CA ASN A 215 17.07 -5.60 -3.41
C ASN A 215 16.69 -4.15 -3.75
N VAL A 216 15.45 -3.79 -3.44
CA VAL A 216 14.87 -2.49 -3.78
C VAL A 216 15.02 -1.47 -2.65
N GLN A 217 14.96 -0.22 -3.03
CA GLN A 217 14.85 0.92 -2.13
C GLN A 217 13.57 1.69 -2.44
N LEU A 218 12.97 2.30 -1.42
CA LEU A 218 11.88 3.26 -1.61
C LEU A 218 12.41 4.49 -2.37
N ALA A 219 11.76 4.84 -3.48
CA ALA A 219 12.08 6.07 -4.20
C ALA A 219 11.43 7.28 -3.49
N ASN A 220 12.25 8.29 -3.18
CA ASN A 220 11.74 9.55 -2.65
C ASN A 220 10.93 10.31 -3.72
N GLY A 221 9.89 11.02 -3.29
CA GLY A 221 9.08 11.88 -4.13
C GLY A 221 9.90 12.95 -4.84
N THR A 222 9.50 13.29 -6.08
CA THR A 222 10.10 14.40 -6.85
C THR A 222 9.45 15.74 -6.54
N GLU A 223 8.21 15.72 -6.05
CA GLU A 223 7.50 16.85 -5.47
C GLU A 223 7.64 16.86 -3.94
N ALA A 224 7.94 18.03 -3.38
CA ALA A 224 8.05 18.22 -1.94
C ALA A 224 6.75 17.86 -1.21
N PHE A 225 6.88 17.21 -0.06
CA PHE A 225 5.72 16.88 0.76
C PHE A 225 5.02 18.17 1.23
N THR A 226 3.72 18.25 0.96
CA THR A 226 2.85 19.37 1.30
C THR A 226 1.63 18.84 2.03
N PRO A 227 1.59 18.87 3.37
CA PRO A 227 0.45 18.38 4.14
C PRO A 227 -0.79 19.23 3.82
N LYS A 228 -1.87 18.57 3.42
CA LYS A 228 -3.17 19.21 3.16
C LYS A 228 -4.24 18.46 3.93
N LEU A 229 -4.94 19.16 4.82
CA LEU A 229 -6.09 18.60 5.51
C LEU A 229 -7.27 18.59 4.52
N ILE A 230 -7.65 17.41 4.05
CA ILE A 230 -8.74 17.23 3.08
C ILE A 230 -9.89 16.51 3.77
N GLY A 231 -11.10 17.07 3.65
CA GLY A 231 -12.32 16.49 4.20
C GLY A 231 -12.65 16.89 5.65
N LEU A 232 -11.83 17.69 6.33
CA LEU A 232 -12.28 18.36 7.55
C LEU A 232 -13.27 19.46 7.16
N ILE A 233 -14.57 19.15 7.17
CA ILE A 233 -15.59 20.18 7.27
C ILE A 233 -15.33 20.88 8.61
N PRO A 234 -15.17 22.22 8.67
CA PRO A 234 -15.17 22.89 9.95
C PRO A 234 -16.51 22.55 10.60
N LEU A 235 -16.49 21.87 11.75
CA LEU A 235 -17.63 21.90 12.67
C LEU A 235 -17.76 23.36 13.10
N GLY A 236 -18.50 24.13 12.31
CA GLY A 236 -18.91 25.47 12.66
C GLY A 236 -19.66 25.42 13.98
N LEU A 237 -19.21 26.27 14.90
CA LEU A 237 -19.94 26.69 16.09
C LEU A 237 -21.36 27.14 15.76
#